data_AF-A0A177YFR1-F1
#
_entry.id   AF-A0A177YFR1-F1
#
_cell.length_a   1.000
_cell.length_b   1.000
_cell.length_c   1.000
_cell.angle_alpha   90.00
_cell.angle_beta   90.00
_cell.angle_gamma   90.00
#
_symmetry.space_group_name_H-M   'P 1'
#
loop_
_entity.id
_entity.type
_entity.pdbx_description
1 polymer ?
#
loop_
_entity_poly.entity_id
_entity_poly.type
_entity_poly.pdbx_seq_one_letter_code
_entity_poly.pdbx_strand_id
1 'polypeptide(L)'
;MSENVGVAAVPDHVLDGLAEVLIDRIDQLLDRVTDRAVGAPPPGSAAWELEWSARDTAIGRARVAERSRVREELARRACVELGIAEGSAPAVPARHAPPVRPRRTKPGRVRVDEAQLTFF
;
A
#
# COMPACT_ATOMS: atom_id res chain seq x y z
N MET A 1 -6.03 -31.76 -43.61
CA MET A 1 -4.94 -31.40 -42.69
C MET A 1 -5.33 -30.10 -42.03
N SER A 2 -5.81 -30.15 -40.79
CA SER A 2 -6.13 -28.94 -40.02
C SER A 2 -4.91 -28.61 -39.17
N GLU A 3 -4.28 -27.49 -39.49
CA GLU A 3 -3.17 -26.91 -38.75
C GLU A 3 -3.69 -26.50 -37.37
N ASN A 4 -3.32 -27.27 -36.35
CA ASN A 4 -3.60 -26.92 -34.97
C ASN A 4 -2.62 -25.78 -34.65
N VAL A 5 -3.09 -24.53 -34.74
CA VAL A 5 -2.30 -23.35 -34.37
C VAL A 5 -1.96 -23.51 -32.89
N GLY A 6 -0.77 -24.06 -32.64
CA GLY A 6 -0.27 -24.32 -31.31
C GLY A 6 -0.01 -23.01 -30.60
N VAL A 7 -1.02 -22.51 -29.89
CA VAL A 7 -0.83 -21.40 -28.95
C VAL A 7 0.15 -21.90 -27.89
N ALA A 8 1.35 -21.33 -27.89
CA ALA A 8 2.34 -21.63 -26.87
C ALA A 8 1.72 -21.36 -25.49
N ALA A 9 1.73 -22.37 -24.63
CA ALA A 9 1.20 -22.24 -23.28
C ALA A 9 2.02 -21.16 -22.53
N VAL A 10 1.31 -20.28 -21.82
CA VAL A 10 1.95 -19.26 -20.99
C VAL A 10 2.64 -19.97 -19.82
N PRO A 11 3.93 -19.69 -19.54
CA PRO A 11 4.62 -20.31 -18.42
C PRO A 11 4.00 -19.95 -17.07
N ASP A 12 3.96 -20.90 -16.13
CA ASP A 12 3.35 -20.71 -14.80
C ASP A 12 3.92 -19.52 -14.04
N HIS A 13 5.23 -19.30 -14.08
CA HIS A 13 5.87 -18.15 -13.42
C HIS A 13 5.39 -16.79 -13.97
N VAL A 14 4.96 -16.74 -15.23
CA VAL A 14 4.36 -15.53 -15.81
C VAL A 14 2.95 -15.34 -15.25
N LEU A 15 2.17 -16.42 -15.13
CA LEU A 15 0.84 -16.38 -14.53
C LEU A 15 0.90 -15.97 -13.06
N ASP A 16 1.84 -16.50 -12.29
CA ASP A 16 2.08 -16.12 -10.90
C ASP A 16 2.41 -14.63 -10.78
N GLY A 17 3.32 -14.13 -11.63
CA GLY A 17 3.66 -12.71 -11.66
C GLY A 17 2.46 -11.82 -12.01
N LEU A 18 1.59 -12.27 -12.92
CA LEU A 18 0.36 -11.55 -13.27
C LEU A 18 -0.69 -11.60 -12.16
N ALA A 19 -0.76 -12.71 -11.41
CA ALA A 19 -1.64 -12.84 -10.25
C ALA A 19 -1.26 -11.83 -9.15
N GLU A 20 0.03 -11.67 -8.85
CA GLU A 20 0.52 -10.66 -7.90
C GLU A 20 0.15 -9.24 -8.35
N VAL A 21 0.33 -8.93 -9.64
CA VAL A 21 -0.08 -7.61 -10.18
C VAL A 21 -1.59 -7.40 -10.04
N LEU A 22 -2.40 -8.44 -10.24
CA LEU A 22 -3.85 -8.35 -10.07
C LEU A 22 -4.23 -8.07 -8.60
N ILE A 23 -3.57 -8.74 -7.65
CA ILE A 23 -3.76 -8.51 -6.21
C ILE A 23 -3.44 -7.05 -5.87
N ASP A 24 -2.29 -6.53 -6.31
CA ASP A 24 -1.91 -5.13 -6.10
C ASP A 24 -2.94 -4.15 -6.67
N ARG A 25 -3.54 -4.46 -7.81
CA ARG A 25 -4.57 -3.61 -8.42
C ARG A 25 -5.88 -3.67 -7.67
N ILE A 26 -6.27 -4.84 -7.17
CA ILE A 26 -7.44 -4.97 -6.30
C ILE A 26 -7.23 -4.16 -5.02
N ASP A 27 -6.04 -4.22 -4.42
CA ASP A 27 -5.73 -3.44 -3.21
C ASP A 27 -5.81 -1.93 -3.44
N GLN A 28 -5.29 -1.45 -4.57
CA GLN A 28 -5.37 -0.05 -4.96
C GLN A 28 -6.82 0.40 -5.25
N LEU A 29 -7.61 -0.46 -5.89
CA LEU A 29 -9.03 -0.19 -6.14
C LEU A 29 -9.79 -0.12 -4.82
N LEU A 30 -9.49 -1.04 -3.89
CA LEU A 30 -10.07 -1.05 -2.55
C LEU A 30 -9.74 0.25 -1.80
N ASP A 31 -8.47 0.71 -1.82
CA ASP A 31 -8.08 2.00 -1.24
C ASP A 31 -8.89 3.14 -1.84
N ARG A 32 -9.01 3.18 -3.17
CA ARG A 32 -9.72 4.26 -3.87
C ARG A 32 -11.21 4.29 -3.55
N VAL A 33 -11.88 3.14 -3.45
CA VAL A 33 -13.31 3.11 -3.07
C VAL A 33 -13.50 3.42 -1.59
N THR A 34 -12.58 3.00 -0.72
CA THR A 34 -12.58 3.41 0.70
C THR A 34 -12.44 4.92 0.82
N ASP A 35 -11.46 5.52 0.15
CA ASP A 35 -11.22 6.98 0.17
C ASP A 35 -12.47 7.75 -0.30
N ARG A 36 -13.13 7.26 -1.36
CA ARG A 36 -14.41 7.83 -1.81
C ARG A 36 -15.51 7.71 -0.76
N ALA A 37 -15.62 6.55 -0.10
CA ALA A 37 -16.66 6.31 0.91
C ALA A 37 -16.49 7.19 2.16
N VAL A 38 -15.25 7.43 2.60
CA VAL A 38 -14.95 8.29 3.74
C VAL A 38 -14.86 9.77 3.39
N GLY A 39 -15.06 10.14 2.11
CA GLY A 39 -14.92 11.52 1.65
C GLY A 39 -13.50 12.07 1.79
N ALA A 40 -12.48 11.22 1.65
CA ALA A 40 -11.09 11.63 1.77
C ALA A 40 -10.74 12.69 0.70
N PRO A 41 -10.07 13.79 1.07
CA PRO A 41 -9.67 14.80 0.11
C PRO A 41 -8.63 14.24 -0.87
N PRO A 42 -8.62 14.69 -2.14
CA PRO A 42 -7.61 14.29 -3.11
C PRO A 42 -6.20 14.61 -2.62
N PRO A 43 -5.24 13.67 -2.72
CA PRO A 43 -3.83 13.92 -2.38
C PRO A 43 -3.29 15.18 -3.07
N GLY A 44 -2.57 16.00 -2.31
CA GLY A 44 -2.00 17.27 -2.79
C GLY A 44 -3.01 18.44 -2.90
N SER A 45 -4.27 18.24 -2.52
CA SER A 45 -5.20 19.36 -2.33
C SER A 45 -4.96 20.08 -1.00
N ALA A 46 -5.36 21.35 -0.88
CA ALA A 46 -5.24 22.10 0.38
C ALA A 46 -5.99 21.43 1.54
N ALA A 47 -7.15 20.81 1.26
CA ALA A 47 -7.89 20.02 2.25
C ALA A 47 -7.07 18.80 2.71
N TRP A 48 -6.40 18.11 1.78
CA TRP A 48 -5.51 17.00 2.12
C TRP A 48 -4.31 17.44 2.96
N GLU A 49 -3.68 18.57 2.63
CA GLU A 49 -2.56 19.10 3.41
C GLU A 49 -2.95 19.45 4.85
N LEU A 50 -4.12 20.08 5.02
CA LEU A 50 -4.68 20.37 6.34
C LEU A 50 -4.94 19.09 7.14
N GLU A 51 -5.59 18.10 6.54
CA GLU A 51 -5.84 16.81 7.20
C GLU A 51 -4.55 16.06 7.52
N TRP A 52 -3.59 16.09 6.60
CA TRP A 52 -2.29 15.48 6.78
C TRP A 52 -1.51 16.11 7.93
N SER A 53 -1.53 17.45 8.03
CA SER A 53 -0.88 18.16 9.14
C SER A 53 -1.49 17.80 10.51
N ALA A 54 -2.77 17.45 10.54
CA ALA A 54 -3.50 17.07 11.75
C ALA A 54 -3.50 15.55 12.02
N ARG A 55 -2.78 14.74 11.23
CA ARG A 55 -2.84 13.27 11.29
C ARG A 55 -2.54 12.69 12.66
N ASP A 56 -1.57 13.28 13.37
CA ASP A 56 -1.11 12.76 14.66
C ASP A 56 -1.94 13.32 15.85
N THR A 57 -3.01 14.06 15.58
CA THR A 57 -3.99 14.48 16.59
C THR A 57 -4.97 13.35 16.93
N ALA A 58 -5.77 13.51 17.99
CA ALA A 58 -6.82 12.55 18.31
C ALA A 58 -7.85 12.42 17.17
N ILE A 59 -8.17 13.53 16.50
CA ILE A 59 -9.09 13.56 15.35
C ILE A 59 -8.50 12.82 14.16
N GLY A 60 -7.21 13.07 13.84
CA GLY A 60 -6.51 12.38 12.77
C GLY A 60 -6.45 10.87 12.98
N ARG A 61 -6.13 10.42 14.21
CA ARG A 61 -6.15 8.98 14.56
C ARG A 61 -7.55 8.37 14.46
N ALA A 62 -8.59 9.06 14.90
CA ALA A 62 -9.97 8.58 14.79
C ALA A 62 -10.39 8.41 13.32
N ARG A 63 -10.00 9.34 12.44
CA ARG A 63 -10.26 9.22 10.99
C ARG A 63 -9.53 8.04 10.35
N VAL A 64 -8.27 7.79 10.74
CA VAL A 64 -7.52 6.61 10.28
C VAL A 64 -8.22 5.32 10.72
N ALA A 65 -8.68 5.25 11.97
CA ALA A 65 -9.42 4.09 12.47
C ALA A 65 -10.73 3.85 11.70
N GLU A 66 -11.48 4.92 11.39
CA GLU A 66 -12.70 4.84 10.59
C GLU A 66 -12.40 4.37 9.16
N ARG A 67 -11.36 4.90 8.52
CA ARG A 67 -10.92 4.46 7.18
C ARG A 67 -10.59 2.96 7.17
N SER A 68 -9.85 2.48 8.16
CA SER A 68 -9.54 1.04 8.28
C SER A 68 -10.80 0.19 8.43
N ARG A 69 -11.72 0.60 9.31
CA ARG A 69 -12.99 -0.10 9.51
C ARG A 69 -13.83 -0.17 8.22
N VAL A 70 -13.91 0.93 7.47
CA VAL A 70 -14.63 0.97 6.19
C VAL A 70 -13.96 0.08 5.14
N ARG A 71 -12.62 0.07 5.07
CA ARG A 71 -11.87 -0.81 4.16
C ARG A 71 -12.16 -2.29 4.44
N GLU A 72 -12.07 -2.70 5.70
CA GLU A 72 -12.35 -4.07 6.14
C GLU A 72 -13.79 -4.48 5.81
N GLU A 73 -14.75 -3.59 6.06
CA GLU A 73 -16.16 -3.84 5.79
C GLU A 73 -16.45 -3.99 4.29
N LEU A 74 -15.85 -3.14 3.45
CA LEU A 74 -15.99 -3.21 1.99
C LEU A 74 -15.36 -4.50 1.45
N ALA A 75 -14.16 -4.87 1.90
CA ALA A 75 -13.51 -6.11 1.51
C ALA A 75 -14.36 -7.33 1.90
N ARG A 76 -14.86 -7.36 3.13
CA ARG A 76 -15.72 -8.44 3.64
C ARG A 76 -16.98 -8.60 2.79
N ARG A 77 -17.67 -7.50 2.46
CA ARG A 77 -18.87 -7.54 1.61
C ARG A 77 -18.54 -8.00 0.19
N ALA A 78 -17.45 -7.50 -0.39
CA ALA A 78 -17.03 -7.91 -1.73
C ALA A 78 -16.71 -9.41 -1.82
N CYS A 79 -16.00 -9.96 -0.82
CA CYS A 79 -15.71 -11.39 -0.77
C CYS A 79 -16.96 -12.27 -0.64
N VAL A 80 -17.95 -11.82 0.13
CA VAL A 80 -19.25 -12.52 0.25
C VAL A 80 -19.98 -12.51 -1.10
N GLU A 81 -20.06 -11.36 -1.76
CA GLU A 81 -20.75 -11.20 -3.04
C GLU A 81 -20.07 -12.01 -4.16
N LEU A 82 -18.74 -12.06 -4.19
CA LEU A 82 -17.99 -12.86 -5.17
C LEU A 82 -17.96 -14.37 -4.85
N GLY A 83 -18.56 -14.81 -3.73
CA GLY A 83 -18.51 -16.22 -3.33
C GLY A 83 -17.11 -16.72 -2.96
N ILE A 84 -16.16 -15.80 -2.68
CA ILE A 84 -14.78 -16.13 -2.28
C ILE A 84 -14.72 -16.58 -0.80
N ALA A 85 -15.81 -16.37 -0.05
CA ALA A 85 -15.87 -16.59 1.39
C ALA A 85 -15.84 -18.07 1.85
N GLU A 86 -15.99 -19.05 0.95
CA GLU A 86 -15.93 -20.48 1.31
C GLU A 86 -14.59 -21.10 0.91
N GLY A 87 -13.50 -20.68 1.55
CA GLY A 87 -12.22 -21.38 1.34
C GLY A 87 -10.93 -20.66 1.71
N SER A 88 -10.87 -19.89 2.80
CA SER A 88 -9.58 -19.63 3.43
C SER A 88 -9.78 -19.19 4.88
N ALA A 89 -9.18 -19.92 5.81
CA ALA A 89 -9.03 -19.46 7.19
C ALA A 89 -8.35 -18.08 7.19
N PRO A 90 -8.67 -17.18 8.13
CA PRO A 90 -7.99 -15.90 8.23
C PRO A 90 -6.53 -16.16 8.62
N ALA A 91 -5.61 -15.92 7.69
CA ALA A 91 -4.22 -15.72 8.04
C ALA A 91 -4.18 -14.48 8.94
N VAL A 92 -3.93 -14.69 10.23
CA VAL A 92 -3.69 -13.63 11.20
C VAL A 92 -2.64 -12.70 10.59
N PRO A 93 -2.91 -11.39 10.40
CA PRO A 93 -1.87 -10.49 9.95
C PRO A 93 -0.81 -10.46 11.06
N ALA A 94 0.36 -11.04 10.77
CA ALA A 94 1.54 -10.83 11.58
C ALA A 94 1.73 -9.31 11.63
N ARG A 95 1.54 -8.74 12.82
CA ARG A 95 1.84 -7.34 13.07
C ARG A 95 3.27 -7.11 12.61
N HIS A 96 3.45 -6.46 11.47
CA HIS A 96 4.73 -5.95 11.04
C HIS A 96 5.13 -4.87 12.05
N ALA A 97 5.80 -5.29 13.12
CA ALA A 97 6.58 -4.40 13.93
C ALA A 97 7.66 -3.82 13.00
N PRO A 98 7.79 -2.49 12.88
CA PRO A 98 8.86 -1.92 12.11
C PRO A 98 10.19 -2.40 12.72
N PRO A 99 11.19 -2.82 11.91
CA PRO A 99 12.48 -3.18 12.46
C PRO A 99 13.07 -1.92 13.09
N VAL A 100 13.13 -1.90 14.43
CA VAL A 100 13.90 -0.92 15.18
C VAL A 100 15.37 -1.14 14.81
N ARG A 101 15.86 -0.39 13.83
CA ARG A 101 17.30 -0.34 13.54
C ARG A 101 18.00 0.18 14.79
N PRO A 102 18.99 -0.52 15.35
CA PRO A 102 19.83 0.07 16.38
C PRO A 102 20.56 1.28 15.78
N ARG A 103 20.30 2.44 16.37
CA ARG A 103 20.93 3.71 16.04
C ARG A 103 22.44 3.59 16.30
N ARG A 104 23.20 3.31 15.25
CA ARG A 104 24.67 3.35 15.29
C ARG A 104 25.10 4.80 15.48
N THR A 105 25.52 5.15 16.69
CA THR A 105 26.21 6.41 16.97
C THR A 105 27.54 6.41 16.20
N LYS A 106 27.63 7.24 15.16
CA LYS A 106 28.92 7.60 14.56
C LYS A 106 29.54 8.71 15.39
N PRO A 107 30.80 8.59 15.84
CA PRO A 107 31.59 9.74 16.23
C PRO A 107 32.18 10.39 14.97
N GLY A 108 32.34 11.71 14.98
CA GLY A 108 33.21 12.42 14.04
C GLY A 108 32.48 13.45 13.17
N ARG A 109 32.41 14.68 13.68
CA ARG A 109 32.36 15.89 12.85
C ARG A 109 33.57 15.86 11.92
N VAL A 110 33.36 15.65 10.62
CA VAL A 110 34.33 16.06 9.61
C VAL A 110 33.99 17.51 9.27
N ARG A 111 34.88 18.43 9.67
CA ARG A 111 34.87 19.81 9.19
C ARG A 111 35.02 19.76 7.67
N VAL A 112 34.05 20.32 6.96
CA VAL A 112 34.21 20.63 5.53
C VAL A 112 35.22 21.77 5.46
N ASP A 113 36.36 21.52 4.82
CA ASP A 113 37.38 22.52 4.56
C ASP A 113 36.89 23.47 3.47
N GLU A 114 36.93 24.76 3.75
CA GLU A 114 36.43 25.86 2.92
C GLU A 114 37.19 25.97 1.58
N ALA A 115 38.29 25.24 1.43
CA ALA A 115 39.07 25.12 0.19
C ALA A 115 38.42 24.26 -0.91
N GLN A 116 37.29 23.60 -0.67
CA GLN A 116 36.61 22.77 -1.70
C GLN A 116 35.55 23.52 -2.55
N LEU A 117 35.37 24.83 -2.33
CA LEU A 117 34.38 25.65 -3.06
C LEU A 117 34.94 26.41 -4.27
N THR A 118 36.10 26.01 -4.79
CA THR A 118 36.65 26.65 -6.00
C THR A 118 37.05 25.61 -7.03
N PHE A 119 36.11 25.21 -7.88
CA PHE A 119 36.43 24.83 -9.26
C PHE A 119 35.37 25.41 -10.20
N PHE A 120 35.89 26.05 -11.23
CA PHE A 120 35.22 26.74 -12.34
C PHE A 120 34.43 25.78 -13.23
#